data_AF-A0A349GA53-F1
#
_entry.id   AF-A0A349GA53-F1
#
_cell.length_a   1.000
_cell.length_b   1.000
_cell.length_c   1.000
_cell.angle_alpha   90.00
_cell.angle_beta   90.00
_cell.angle_gamma   90.00
#
_symmetry.space_group_name_H-M   'P 1'
#
loop_
_entity.id
_entity.type
_entity.pdbx_description
1 polymer ?
#
loop_
_entity_poly.entity_id
_entity_poly.type
_entity_poly.pdbx_seq_one_letter_code
_entity_poly.pdbx_strand_id
1 'polypeptide(L)'
;MDKKKKLTSEEKKQIKIERQKANEQLVYNSWQQSREIGKMKFALRFGAYTWGLPTFLVYSVIMMMLNFIIKTSVKYDLFQAIFSLFFFVLFGTFYGLFIWNRNEKIFVKKYPYGRKSH
;
A
#
# COMPACT_ATOMS: atom_id res chain seq x y z
N MET A 1 -13.63 -32.51 -31.21
CA MET A 1 -14.38 -32.08 -30.00
C MET A 1 -13.60 -32.49 -28.78
N ASP A 2 -12.84 -31.58 -28.18
CA ASP A 2 -12.15 -31.85 -26.92
C ASP A 2 -13.15 -31.92 -25.77
N LYS A 3 -13.39 -33.11 -25.25
CA LYS A 3 -14.13 -33.30 -24.00
C LYS A 3 -13.27 -32.73 -22.88
N LYS A 4 -13.62 -31.53 -22.37
CA LYS A 4 -13.05 -31.02 -21.11
C LYS A 4 -13.26 -32.07 -20.01
N LYS A 5 -12.19 -32.79 -19.66
CA LYS A 5 -12.18 -33.79 -18.59
C LYS A 5 -12.59 -33.08 -17.30
N LYS A 6 -13.69 -33.52 -16.67
CA LYS A 6 -14.13 -32.95 -15.39
C LYS A 6 -13.13 -33.37 -14.31
N LEU A 7 -12.50 -32.40 -13.69
CA LEU A 7 -11.61 -32.59 -12.53
C LEU A 7 -12.37 -33.25 -11.37
N THR A 8 -11.77 -34.26 -10.79
CA THR A 8 -12.19 -34.92 -9.55
C THR A 8 -12.13 -33.94 -8.36
N SER A 9 -12.81 -34.27 -7.27
CA SER A 9 -12.76 -33.49 -6.03
C SER A 9 -11.34 -33.38 -5.47
N GLU A 10 -10.55 -34.44 -5.58
CA GLU A 10 -9.18 -34.48 -5.09
C GLU A 10 -8.23 -33.63 -5.95
N GLU A 11 -8.35 -33.69 -7.28
CA GLU A 11 -7.58 -32.80 -8.17
C GLU A 11 -7.90 -31.33 -7.90
N LYS A 12 -9.18 -30.98 -7.67
CA LYS A 12 -9.57 -29.62 -7.30
C LYS A 12 -8.96 -29.17 -5.96
N LYS A 13 -8.91 -30.07 -4.96
CA LYS A 13 -8.27 -29.79 -3.66
C LYS A 13 -6.76 -29.58 -3.82
N GLN A 14 -6.07 -30.43 -4.57
CA GLN A 14 -4.64 -30.28 -4.82
C GLN A 14 -4.32 -28.97 -5.54
N ILE A 15 -5.05 -28.64 -6.61
CA ILE A 15 -4.89 -27.36 -7.31
C ILE A 15 -5.08 -26.16 -6.37
N LYS A 16 -6.05 -26.24 -5.44
CA LYS A 16 -6.26 -25.17 -4.44
C LYS A 16 -5.06 -25.03 -3.50
N ILE A 17 -4.53 -26.15 -3.02
CA ILE A 17 -3.35 -26.18 -2.12
C ILE A 17 -2.12 -25.63 -2.85
N GLU A 18 -1.88 -26.04 -4.09
CA GLU A 18 -0.76 -25.55 -4.90
C GLU A 18 -0.86 -24.05 -5.15
N ARG A 19 -2.04 -23.55 -5.51
CA ARG A 19 -2.29 -22.11 -5.67
C ARG A 19 -2.05 -21.35 -4.37
N GLN A 20 -2.47 -21.92 -3.24
CA GLN A 20 -2.24 -21.31 -1.94
C GLN A 20 -0.73 -21.23 -1.63
N LYS A 21 0.01 -22.32 -1.82
CA LYS A 21 1.48 -22.33 -1.65
C LYS A 21 2.18 -21.33 -2.57
N ALA A 22 1.79 -21.27 -3.84
CA ALA A 22 2.33 -20.31 -4.79
C ALA A 22 2.07 -18.86 -4.36
N ASN A 23 0.83 -18.55 -3.94
CA ASN A 23 0.48 -17.23 -3.42
C ASN A 23 1.28 -16.88 -2.15
N GLU A 24 1.48 -17.84 -1.24
CA GLU A 24 2.29 -17.63 -0.04
C GLU A 24 3.75 -17.34 -0.38
N GLN A 25 4.32 -18.03 -1.37
CA GLN A 25 5.68 -17.76 -1.83
C GLN A 25 5.80 -16.37 -2.46
N LEU A 26 4.80 -15.95 -3.24
CA LEU A 26 4.76 -14.60 -3.83
C LEU A 26 4.66 -13.51 -2.75
N VAL A 27 3.81 -13.71 -1.74
CA VAL A 27 3.72 -12.79 -0.59
C VAL A 27 5.04 -12.76 0.18
N TYR A 28 5.69 -13.91 0.36
CA TYR A 28 6.98 -13.98 1.02
C TYR A 28 8.06 -13.18 0.27
N ASN A 29 8.22 -13.45 -1.03
CA ASN A 29 9.23 -12.82 -1.87
C ASN A 29 8.99 -11.30 -1.99
N SER A 30 7.75 -10.87 -2.21
CA SER A 30 7.41 -9.45 -2.35
C SER A 30 7.65 -8.65 -1.07
N TRP A 31 7.34 -9.23 0.10
CA TRP A 31 7.65 -8.57 1.36
C TRP A 31 9.15 -8.53 1.64
N GLN A 32 9.91 -9.59 1.33
CA GLN A 32 11.38 -9.57 1.45
C GLN A 32 12.01 -8.48 0.58
N GLN A 33 11.59 -8.32 -0.67
CA GLN A 33 12.04 -7.21 -1.53
C GLN A 33 11.72 -5.84 -0.91
N SER A 34 10.54 -5.70 -0.30
CA SER A 34 10.18 -4.47 0.43
C SER A 34 11.11 -4.24 1.64
N ARG A 35 11.50 -5.31 2.34
CA ARG A 35 12.43 -5.27 3.48
C ARG A 35 13.83 -4.84 3.06
N GLU A 36 14.33 -5.32 1.92
CA GLU A 36 15.63 -4.95 1.35
C GLU A 36 15.71 -3.46 0.99
N ILE A 37 14.61 -2.87 0.51
CA ILE A 37 14.52 -1.42 0.27
C ILE A 37 14.66 -0.63 1.59
N GLY A 38 14.17 -1.20 2.69
CA GLY A 38 14.24 -0.63 4.03
C GLY A 38 13.04 0.24 4.41
N LYS A 39 12.82 0.33 5.73
CA LYS A 39 11.62 0.94 6.33
C LYS A 39 11.35 2.38 5.90
N MET A 40 12.38 3.24 5.94
CA MET A 40 12.21 4.66 5.62
C MET A 40 11.92 4.88 4.12
N LYS A 41 12.65 4.18 3.24
CA LYS A 41 12.40 4.26 1.79
C LYS A 41 11.03 3.70 1.43
N PHE A 42 10.59 2.62 2.07
CA PHE A 42 9.22 2.12 1.92
C PHE A 42 8.19 3.15 2.38
N ALA A 43 8.37 3.76 3.57
CA ALA A 43 7.42 4.72 4.09
C ALA A 43 7.29 5.97 3.20
N LEU A 44 8.39 6.45 2.63
CA LEU A 44 8.35 7.53 1.65
C LEU A 44 7.68 7.08 0.35
N ARG A 45 8.12 5.96 -0.26
CA ARG A 45 7.60 5.47 -1.54
C ARG A 45 6.12 5.10 -1.50
N PHE A 46 5.75 4.27 -0.55
CA PHE A 46 4.38 3.79 -0.39
C PHE A 46 3.51 4.84 0.30
N GLY A 47 3.98 5.39 1.42
CA GLY A 47 3.20 6.32 2.22
C GLY A 47 3.10 7.72 1.61
N ALA A 48 4.23 8.41 1.42
CA ALA A 48 4.20 9.78 0.92
C ALA A 48 3.90 9.86 -0.58
N TYR A 49 4.63 9.13 -1.43
CA TYR A 49 4.50 9.27 -2.89
C TYR A 49 3.25 8.60 -3.46
N THR A 50 2.85 7.44 -2.96
CA THR A 50 1.68 6.70 -3.50
C THR A 50 0.37 7.09 -2.81
N TRP A 51 0.42 7.54 -1.54
CA TRP A 51 -0.77 7.95 -0.79
C TRP A 51 -0.83 9.46 -0.50
N GLY A 52 0.20 10.04 0.12
CA GLY A 52 0.20 11.44 0.54
C GLY A 52 0.04 12.44 -0.62
N LEU A 53 0.88 12.34 -1.66
CA LEU A 53 0.82 13.28 -2.80
C LEU A 53 -0.48 13.16 -3.60
N PRO A 54 -0.96 11.95 -3.99
CA PRO A 54 -2.22 11.84 -4.71
C PRO A 54 -3.43 12.34 -3.90
N THR A 55 -3.46 12.07 -2.59
CA THR A 55 -4.54 12.58 -1.72
C THR A 55 -4.49 14.09 -1.58
N PHE A 56 -3.31 14.70 -1.49
CA PHE A 56 -3.15 16.15 -1.56
C PHE A 56 -3.68 16.75 -2.87
N LEU A 57 -3.41 16.11 -4.02
CA LEU A 57 -3.92 16.57 -5.31
C LEU A 57 -5.45 16.52 -5.35
N VAL A 58 -6.04 15.40 -4.92
CA VAL A 58 -7.50 15.26 -4.82
C VAL A 58 -8.09 16.33 -3.90
N TYR A 59 -7.50 16.52 -2.72
CA TYR A 59 -7.90 17.56 -1.77
C TYR A 59 -7.83 18.96 -2.40
N SER A 60 -6.74 19.28 -3.09
CA SER A 60 -6.56 20.59 -3.74
C SER A 60 -7.62 20.85 -4.80
N VAL A 61 -7.94 19.85 -5.63
CA VAL A 61 -9.02 19.95 -6.63
C VAL A 61 -10.37 20.18 -5.95
N ILE A 62 -10.67 19.44 -4.87
CA ILE A 62 -11.90 19.62 -4.10
C ILE A 62 -11.99 21.05 -3.54
N MET A 63 -10.91 21.56 -2.94
CA MET A 63 -10.90 22.91 -2.35
C MET A 63 -11.04 24.01 -3.41
N MET A 64 -10.46 23.84 -4.60
CA MET A 64 -10.65 24.75 -5.73
C MET A 64 -12.12 24.75 -6.20
N MET A 65 -12.72 23.57 -6.35
CA MET A 65 -14.13 23.44 -6.74
C MET A 65 -15.07 24.07 -5.70
N LEU A 66 -14.82 23.83 -4.42
CA LEU A 66 -15.64 24.40 -3.34
C LEU A 66 -15.55 25.93 -3.32
N ASN A 67 -14.36 26.52 -3.50
CA ASN A 67 -14.23 27.97 -3.58
C ASN A 67 -14.94 28.57 -4.79
N PHE A 68 -14.95 27.86 -5.92
CA PHE A 68 -15.67 28.30 -7.11
C PHE A 68 -17.19 28.29 -6.89
N ILE A 69 -17.72 27.25 -6.24
CA ILE A 69 -19.17 27.04 -6.06
C ILE A 69 -19.72 27.87 -4.89
N ILE A 70 -19.07 27.83 -3.73
CA ILE A 70 -19.63 28.33 -2.47
C ILE A 70 -19.30 29.81 -2.26
N LYS A 71 -18.39 30.39 -3.07
CA LYS A 71 -17.88 31.77 -2.89
C LYS A 71 -17.48 32.05 -1.43
N THR A 72 -16.85 31.06 -0.80
CA THR A 72 -16.47 31.09 0.61
C THR A 72 -15.58 32.31 0.90
N SER A 73 -15.76 32.94 2.06
CA SER A 73 -14.91 34.06 2.51
C SER A 73 -13.46 33.66 2.74
N VAL A 74 -13.22 32.38 3.06
CA VAL A 74 -11.88 31.79 3.22
C VAL A 74 -11.45 31.20 1.89
N LYS A 75 -10.61 31.93 1.15
CA LYS A 75 -10.02 31.45 -0.11
C LYS A 75 -8.95 30.40 0.18
N TYR A 76 -8.95 29.33 -0.61
CA TYR A 76 -7.82 28.41 -0.68
C TYR A 76 -6.71 29.11 -1.44
N ASP A 77 -5.71 29.58 -0.70
CA ASP A 77 -4.56 30.29 -1.23
C ASP A 77 -3.32 29.38 -1.31
N LEU A 78 -2.25 29.93 -1.87
CA LEU A 78 -1.00 29.19 -2.02
C LEU A 78 -0.40 28.77 -0.67
N PHE A 79 -0.61 29.57 0.38
CA PHE A 79 -0.12 29.27 1.72
C PHE A 79 -0.82 28.04 2.31
N GLN A 80 -2.16 27.98 2.22
CA GLN A 80 -2.93 26.80 2.61
C GLN A 80 -2.55 25.57 1.79
N ALA A 81 -2.27 25.72 0.50
CA ALA A 81 -1.83 24.61 -0.35
C ALA A 81 -0.46 24.06 0.08
N ILE A 82 0.52 24.93 0.35
CA ILE A 82 1.86 24.54 0.82
C ILE A 82 1.75 23.86 2.19
N PHE A 83 1.00 24.44 3.12
CA PHE A 83 0.79 23.86 4.44
C PHE A 83 0.12 22.49 4.36
N SER A 84 -0.92 22.37 3.53
CA SER A 84 -1.61 21.10 3.29
C SER A 84 -0.66 20.06 2.70
N LEU A 85 0.18 20.42 1.73
CA LEU A 85 1.17 19.53 1.15
C LEU A 85 2.12 18.95 2.22
N PHE A 86 2.68 19.81 3.09
CA PHE A 86 3.51 19.35 4.20
C PHE A 86 2.76 18.37 5.11
N PHE A 87 1.51 18.67 5.44
CA PHE A 87 0.65 17.79 6.22
C PHE A 87 0.46 16.43 5.53
N PHE A 88 0.07 16.40 4.25
CA PHE A 88 -0.17 15.17 3.52
C PHE A 88 1.10 14.33 3.33
N VAL A 89 2.27 14.95 3.11
CA VAL A 89 3.54 14.24 3.04
C VAL A 89 3.91 13.66 4.41
N LEU A 90 3.74 14.42 5.48
CA LEU A 90 4.05 13.98 6.84
C LEU A 90 3.14 12.82 7.28
N PHE A 91 1.82 12.99 7.16
CA PHE A 91 0.85 11.96 7.48
C PHE A 91 0.95 10.74 6.55
N GLY A 92 1.22 10.96 5.26
CA GLY A 92 1.52 9.89 4.32
C GLY A 92 2.72 9.06 4.76
N THR A 93 3.80 9.71 5.22
CA THR A 93 4.98 9.02 5.74
C THR A 93 4.66 8.23 7.00
N PHE A 94 3.96 8.82 7.97
CA PHE A 94 3.51 8.10 9.19
C PHE A 94 2.63 6.90 8.86
N TYR A 95 1.72 7.05 7.90
CA TYR A 95 0.89 5.95 7.41
C TYR A 95 1.75 4.84 6.81
N GLY A 96 2.74 5.17 5.98
CA GLY A 96 3.71 4.21 5.45
C GLY A 96 4.48 3.46 6.53
N LEU A 97 4.92 4.16 7.59
CA LEU A 97 5.59 3.54 8.75
C LEU A 97 4.66 2.62 9.53
N PHE A 98 3.39 3.00 9.70
CA PHE A 98 2.38 2.19 10.36
C PHE A 98 2.12 0.89 9.59
N ILE A 99 1.93 0.99 8.27
CA ILE A 99 1.74 -0.18 7.40
C ILE A 99 2.98 -1.08 7.43
N TRP A 100 4.18 -0.51 7.38
CA TRP A 100 5.41 -1.28 7.51
C TRP A 100 5.44 -2.09 8.80
N ASN A 101 5.24 -1.45 9.96
CA ASN A 101 5.30 -2.12 11.26
C ASN A 101 4.25 -3.22 11.36
N ARG A 102 3.04 -2.97 10.85
CA ARG A 102 1.95 -3.95 10.86
C ARG A 102 2.29 -5.17 9.99
N ASN A 103 2.76 -4.94 8.77
CA ASN A 103 3.12 -6.02 7.85
C ASN A 103 4.35 -6.78 8.32
N GLU A 104 5.36 -6.10 8.87
CA GLU A 104 6.53 -6.75 9.44
C GLU A 104 6.14 -7.66 10.61
N LYS A 105 5.22 -7.22 11.49
CA LYS A 105 4.71 -8.04 12.59
C LYS A 105 3.98 -9.29 12.09
N ILE A 106 3.15 -9.15 11.04
CA ILE A 106 2.43 -10.28 10.43
C ILE A 106 3.43 -11.24 9.77
N PHE A 107 4.39 -10.70 9.04
CA PHE A 107 5.39 -11.45 8.31
C PHE A 107 6.28 -12.26 9.25
N VAL A 108 6.83 -11.64 10.31
CA VAL A 108 7.69 -12.32 11.29
C VAL A 108 6.90 -13.40 12.04
N LYS A 109 5.62 -13.16 12.34
CA LYS A 109 4.75 -14.19 12.94
C LYS A 109 4.54 -15.39 12.00
N LYS A 110 4.43 -15.14 10.69
CA LYS A 110 4.20 -16.19 9.68
C LYS A 110 5.49 -16.90 9.25
N TYR A 111 6.63 -16.20 9.27
CA TYR A 111 7.92 -16.67 8.77
C TYR A 111 9.05 -16.35 9.77
N PRO A 112 9.07 -16.99 10.96
CA PRO A 112 9.99 -16.65 12.06
C PRO A 112 11.47 -16.81 11.70
N TYR A 113 11.82 -17.78 10.86
CA TYR A 113 13.21 -18.05 10.42
C TYR A 113 13.62 -17.26 9.16
N GLY A 114 12.76 -16.36 8.65
CA GLY A 114 13.00 -15.57 7.43
C GLY A 114 13.87 -14.31 7.63
N ARG A 115 14.45 -14.10 8.82
CA ARG A 115 15.49 -13.09 9.00
C ARG A 115 16.79 -13.65 8.42
N LYS A 116 17.11 -13.27 7.18
CA LYS A 116 18.52 -13.24 6.80
C LYS A 116 19.19 -12.21 7.71
N SER A 117 20.00 -12.68 8.65
CA SER A 117 20.93 -11.85 9.39
C SER A 117 21.90 -11.23 8.38
N HIS A 118 21.77 -9.94 8.15
CA HIS A 118 22.83 -9.11 7.58
C HIS A 118 23.42 -8.31 8.73
#